data_AF-A0A2P8QDG0-F1
#
_entry.id   AF-A0A2P8QDG0-F1
#
_cell.length_a   1.000
_cell.length_b   1.000
_cell.length_c   1.000
_cell.angle_alpha   90.00
_cell.angle_beta   90.00
_cell.angle_gamma   90.00
#
_symmetry.space_group_name_H-M   'P 1'
#
loop_
_entity.id
_entity.type
_entity.pdbx_description
1 polymer ?
#
loop_
_entity_poly.entity_id
_entity_poly.type
_entity_poly.pdbx_seq_one_letter_code
_entity_poly.pdbx_strand_id
1 'polypeptide(L)' 'MVGYTCGHCAHTWSRPVETDVDVYDTVRVDLPDSTLYGTVWQVRTDRIQVRGAGGAWLRWVERWRVIIY' A
#
# COMPACT_ATOMS: atom_id res chain seq x y z
N MET A 1 6.63 -18.20 -0.87
CA MET A 1 7.55 -17.18 -0.29
C MET A 1 8.64 -16.90 -1.30
N VAL A 2 8.72 -15.69 -1.84
CA VAL A 2 9.83 -15.27 -2.72
C VAL A 2 10.62 -14.21 -1.97
N GLY A 3 11.85 -14.56 -1.56
CA GLY A 3 12.79 -13.67 -0.91
C GLY A 3 13.78 -13.12 -1.92
N TYR A 4 13.79 -11.80 -2.12
CA TYR A 4 14.84 -11.13 -2.88
C TYR A 4 15.90 -10.62 -1.89
N THR A 5 17.01 -11.34 -1.78
CA THR A 5 18.19 -10.86 -1.07
C THR A 5 18.94 -9.85 -1.93
N CYS A 6 18.75 -8.56 -1.66
CA CYS A 6 19.65 -7.53 -2.13
C CYS A 6 20.87 -7.51 -1.19
N GLY A 7 22.01 -8.00 -1.67
CA GLY A 7 23.25 -8.21 -0.89
C GLY A 7 23.96 -6.95 -0.38
N HIS A 8 23.28 -5.80 -0.31
CA HIS A 8 23.89 -4.53 0.13
C HIS A 8 23.00 -3.64 0.99
N CYS A 9 21.78 -4.07 1.30
CA CYS A 9 20.86 -3.31 2.15
C CYS A 9 20.51 -4.17 3.36
N ALA A 10 21.03 -3.83 4.54
CA ALA A 10 20.66 -4.45 5.82
C ALA A 10 19.22 -4.11 6.27
N HIS A 11 18.33 -3.85 5.31
CA HIS A 11 16.91 -3.64 5.52
C HIS A 11 16.19 -4.72 4.71
N THR A 12 15.84 -5.81 5.37
CA THR A 12 14.95 -6.83 4.83
C THR A 12 13.58 -6.19 4.64
N TRP A 13 13.35 -5.59 3.47
CA TRP A 13 12.00 -5.23 3.04
C TRP A 13 11.31 -6.53 2.67
N SER A 14 10.60 -7.13 3.63
CA SER A 14 9.56 -8.10 3.31
C SER A 14 8.60 -7.38 2.39
N ARG A 15 8.62 -7.73 1.09
CA ARG A 15 7.58 -7.32 0.16
C ARG A 15 6.27 -7.66 0.89
N PRO A 16 5.41 -6.68 1.24
CA PRO A 16 4.09 -7.03 1.75
C PRO A 16 3.52 -7.96 0.68
N VAL A 17 3.03 -9.09 1.16
CA VAL A 17 2.39 -10.15 0.39
C VAL A 17 1.61 -9.56 -0.78
N GLU A 18 1.49 -10.32 -1.88
CA GLU A 18 0.41 -10.14 -2.85
C GLU A 18 -0.93 -10.30 -2.12
N THR A 19 -1.23 -9.39 -1.20
CA THR A 19 -2.45 -9.41 -0.42
C THR A 19 -3.47 -8.96 -1.42
N ASP A 20 -4.45 -9.82 -1.67
CA ASP A 20 -5.71 -9.48 -2.31
C ASP A 20 -6.25 -8.26 -1.57
N VAL A 21 -5.91 -7.09 -2.10
CA VAL A 21 -6.41 -5.82 -1.61
C VAL A 21 -7.75 -5.67 -2.28
N ASP A 22 -8.81 -5.72 -1.49
CA ASP A 22 -10.16 -5.58 -2.01
C ASP A 22 -10.62 -4.12 -1.95
N VAL A 23 -11.61 -3.79 -2.77
CA VAL A 23 -12.29 -2.51 -2.65
C VAL A 23 -12.99 -2.48 -1.28
N TYR A 24 -12.95 -1.33 -0.60
CA TYR A 24 -13.43 -1.09 0.77
C TYR A 24 -12.54 -1.59 1.91
N ASP A 25 -11.38 -2.17 1.61
CA ASP A 25 -10.39 -2.52 2.62
C ASP A 25 -9.78 -1.26 3.27
N THR A 26 -9.46 -1.32 4.57
CA THR A 26 -8.81 -0.20 5.27
C THR A 26 -7.30 -0.34 5.20
N VAL A 27 -6.66 0.63 4.53
CA VAL A 27 -5.22 0.62 4.29
C VAL A 27 -4.53 1.83 4.90
N ARG A 28 -3.30 1.58 5.35
CA ARG A 28 -2.30 2.58 5.66
C ARG A 28 -1.37 2.74 4.47
N VAL A 29 -1.27 3.95 3.95
CA VAL A 29 -0.33 4.34 2.91
C VAL A 29 0.86 5.01 3.55
N ASP A 30 2.06 4.47 3.34
CA ASP A 30 3.28 5.10 3.79
C ASP A 30 3.88 5.95 2.64
N LEU A 31 3.73 7.27 2.73
CA LEU A 31 4.39 8.22 1.83
C LEU A 31 5.68 8.73 2.49
N PRO A 32 6.70 9.12 1.72
CA PRO A 32 7.97 9.61 2.27
C PRO A 32 7.80 10.84 3.17
N ASP A 33 6.72 11.59 2.99
CA ASP A 33 6.43 12.83 3.73
C ASP A 33 5.43 12.61 4.89
N SER A 34 4.59 11.58 4.82
CA SER A 34 3.48 11.38 5.76
C SER A 34 2.85 9.98 5.65
N THR A 35 2.39 9.44 6.76
CA THR A 35 1.57 8.23 6.77
C THR A 35 0.08 8.61 6.68
N LEU A 36 -0.62 8.08 5.69
CA LEU A 36 -2.05 8.33 5.49
C LEU A 36 -2.86 7.08 5.77
N TYR A 37 -4.04 7.25 6.35
CA TYR A 37 -5.01 6.18 6.54
C TYR A 37 -6.23 6.45 5.67
N GLY A 38 -6.71 5.41 4.99
CA GLY A 38 -7.86 5.52 4.12
C GLY A 38 -8.41 4.16 3.72
N THR A 39 -9.42 4.20 2.89
CA THR A 39 -10.12 3.01 2.40
C THR A 39 -9.83 2.83 0.92
N VAL A 40 -9.61 1.60 0.49
CA VAL A 40 -9.39 1.29 -0.92
C VAL A 40 -10.66 1.53 -1.69
N TRP A 41 -10.57 2.31 -2.75
CA TRP A 41 -11.69 2.65 -3.62
C TRP A 41 -11.60 1.95 -4.96
N GLN A 42 -10.38 1.72 -5.46
CA GLN A 42 -10.18 1.04 -6.73
C GLN A 42 -8.84 0.32 -6.75
N VAL A 43 -8.79 -0.83 -7.41
CA VAL A 43 -7.57 -1.63 -7.54
C VAL A 43 -7.23 -1.76 -9.02
N ARG A 44 -5.96 -1.52 -9.35
CA ARG A 44 -5.35 -1.82 -10.64
C ARG A 44 -4.18 -2.76 -10.42
N THR A 45 -3.70 -3.38 -11.50
CA THR A 45 -2.60 -4.34 -11.49
C THR A 45 -1.35 -3.83 -10.76
N ASP A 46 -1.04 -2.54 -10.89
CA ASP A 46 0.18 -1.90 -10.38
C ASP A 46 -0.06 -0.93 -9.20
N ARG A 47 -1.27 -0.40 -9.08
CA ARG A 47 -1.60 0.71 -8.16
C ARG A 47 -3.00 0.59 -7.62
N ILE A 48 -3.21 1.13 -6.43
CA ILE A 48 -4.52 1.21 -5.82
C ILE A 48 -4.91 2.66 -5.60
N GLN A 49 -6.20 2.93 -5.65
CA GLN A 49 -6.76 4.22 -5.33
C GLN A 49 -7.27 4.16 -3.90
N VAL A 50 -6.77 5.07 -3.07
CA VAL A 50 -7.15 5.18 -1.66
C VAL A 50 -7.93 6.46 -1.46
N ARG A 51 -9.04 6.34 -0.75
CA ARG A 51 -9.90 7.44 -0.33
C ARG A 51 -9.67 7.72 1.14
N GLY A 52 -9.30 8.96 1.46
CA GLY A 52 -9.13 9.39 2.85
C GLY A 52 -10.43 9.44 3.64
N ALA A 53 -10.29 9.48 4.97
CA ALA A 53 -11.42 9.63 5.90
C ALA A 53 -12.35 10.79 5.48
N GLY A 54 -13.66 10.52 5.46
CA GLY A 54 -14.68 11.49 5.04
C GLY A 54 -14.64 11.87 3.56
N GLY A 55 -13.82 11.21 2.74
CA GLY A 55 -13.64 11.57 1.33
C GLY A 55 -12.87 12.87 1.11
N ALA A 56 -12.10 13.33 2.10
CA ALA A 56 -11.32 14.56 2.01
C ALA A 56 -10.27 14.54 0.88
N TRP A 57 -9.84 13.34 0.46
CA TRP A 57 -8.91 13.16 -0.65
C TRP A 57 -9.08 11.78 -1.30
N LEU A 58 -8.65 11.68 -2.56
CA LEU A 58 -8.63 10.45 -3.35
C LEU A 58 -7.31 10.41 -4.12
N ARG A 59 -6.48 9.40 -3.91
CA ARG A 59 -5.13 9.36 -4.51
C ARG A 59 -4.74 7.95 -4.94
N TRP A 60 -4.07 7.88 -6.09
CA TRP A 60 -3.42 6.66 -6.55
C TRP A 60 -2.09 6.47 -5.84
N VAL A 61 -1.88 5.28 -5.31
CA VAL A 61 -0.69 4.88 -4.56
C VAL A 61 -0.22 3.52 -5.07
N GLU A 62 1.08 3.31 -5.06
CA GLU A 62 1.66 2.05 -5.53
C GLU A 62 1.27 0.91 -4.59
N ARG A 63 0.88 -0.25 -5.14
CA ARG A 63 0.35 -1.37 -4.34
C ARG A 63 1.35 -1.89 -3.30
N TRP A 64 2.64 -1.73 -3.55
CA TRP A 64 3.70 -2.17 -2.63
C TRP A 64 3.92 -1.22 -1.44
N ARG A 65 3.32 -0.02 -1.43
CA ARG A 65 3.43 0.97 -0.34
C ARG A 65 2.27 0.94 0.65
N VAL A 66 1.34 0.01 0.48
CA VAL A 66 0.13 -0.06 1.31
C VAL A 66 0.16 -1.25 2.25
N ILE A 67 -0.33 -1.03 3.46
CA ILE A 67 -0.44 -2.03 4.51
C ILE A 67 -1.92 -2.12 4.88
N ILE A 68 -2.49 -3.31 4.70
CA ILE A 68 -3.88 -3.65 5.01
C ILE A 68 -4.00 -3.94 6.52
N TYR A 69 -5.12 -3.52 7.12
CA TYR A 69 -5.44 -3.69 8.53
C TYR A 69 -6.74 -4.47 8.75
#